data_AF-A0A8S9YF31-F1
#
_entry.id   AF-A0A8S9YF31-F1
#
_cell.length_a   1.000
_cell.length_b   1.000
_cell.length_c   1.000
_cell.angle_alpha   90.00
_cell.angle_beta   90.00
_cell.angle_gamma   90.00
#
_symmetry.space_group_name_H-M   'P 1'
#
loop_
_entity.id
_entity.type
_entity.pdbx_description
1 polymer ?
#
loop_
_entity_poly.entity_id
_entity_poly.type
_entity_poly.pdbx_seq_one_letter_code
_entity_poly.pdbx_strand_id
1 'polypeptide(L)'
;MMVGSLDADSPNGLPLASFWECREYQRTVKRVESGYKLCNELSLMIQERAELEKAYSVNLKRWSARWLSFLDSGLEYGTGALAWKGLCREAETISNAHQSVRNLLIDEIQTGLKHWQKEHFHKTPLPPQTLKESKLFEQDFEQAQKPWAKRLKKMTQCKKDFHQACKMERSLQVQVQNAKTDPSGTPEQQADEDRKVSSTNRISLTCYLLIVWT
;
A
#
# COMPACT_ATOMS: atom_id res chain seq x y z
N MET A 1 6.30 22.05 1.57
CA MET A 1 4.91 21.74 1.96
C MET A 1 4.56 20.39 1.39
N MET A 2 4.42 19.35 2.22
CA MET A 2 3.67 18.14 1.87
C MET A 2 2.60 17.99 2.93
N VAL A 3 1.44 18.60 2.66
CA VAL A 3 0.19 18.29 3.34
C VAL A 3 -0.48 17.21 2.51
N GLY A 4 -0.83 16.11 3.16
CA GLY A 4 -1.52 14.98 2.56
C GLY A 4 -1.67 13.89 3.59
N SER A 5 -2.54 14.15 4.58
CA SER A 5 -3.05 13.13 5.49
C SER A 5 -3.64 12.00 4.64
N LEU A 6 -2.96 10.87 4.59
CA LEU A 6 -3.59 9.60 4.34
C LEU A 6 -3.61 8.92 5.70
N ASP A 7 -4.74 9.08 6.37
CA ASP A 7 -5.12 8.25 7.51
C ASP A 7 -5.18 6.80 6.99
N ALA A 8 -4.02 6.15 6.97
CA ALA A 8 -3.93 4.72 6.88
C ALA A 8 -4.02 4.22 8.32
N ASP A 9 -5.21 3.72 8.70
CA ASP A 9 -5.44 3.08 9.98
C ASP A 9 -4.31 2.09 10.27
N SER A 10 -3.49 2.42 11.27
CA SER A 10 -2.53 1.50 11.84
C SER A 10 -3.34 0.44 12.58
N PRO A 11 -3.19 -0.86 12.28
CA PRO A 11 -3.98 -1.92 12.93
C PRO A 11 -3.82 -1.96 14.46
N ASN A 12 -2.86 -1.20 15.02
CA ASN A 12 -2.56 -1.11 16.45
C ASN A 12 -2.58 0.32 17.02
N GLY A 13 -3.06 1.34 16.28
CA GLY A 13 -3.09 2.74 16.77
C GLY A 13 -1.71 3.38 17.02
N LEU A 14 -0.62 2.71 16.64
CA LEU A 14 0.73 3.25 16.72
C LEU A 14 1.01 4.17 15.52
N PRO A 15 1.75 5.27 15.71
CA PRO A 15 2.17 6.14 14.62
C PRO A 15 2.87 5.32 13.55
N LEU A 16 2.43 5.49 12.31
CA LEU A 16 3.06 4.86 11.15
C LEU A 16 4.54 5.26 11.10
N ALA A 17 5.42 4.27 10.95
CA ALA A 17 6.85 4.52 10.74
C ALA A 17 7.07 5.42 9.52
N SER A 18 8.09 6.27 9.60
CA SER A 18 8.41 7.25 8.57
C SER A 18 8.82 6.56 7.27
N PHE A 19 8.42 7.09 6.12
CA PHE A 19 8.82 6.58 4.80
C PHE A 19 10.34 6.45 4.65
N TRP A 20 11.11 7.32 5.30
CA TRP A 20 12.57 7.35 5.22
C TRP A 20 13.27 6.25 6.03
N GLU A 21 12.54 5.52 6.87
CA GLU A 21 13.10 4.38 7.58
C GLU A 21 13.42 3.22 6.62
N CYS A 22 14.40 2.40 7.01
CA CYS A 22 14.78 1.20 6.24
C CYS A 22 13.53 0.37 5.93
N ARG A 23 13.28 0.08 4.65
CA ARG A 23 12.17 -0.75 4.14
C ARG A 23 10.75 -0.18 4.26
N GLU A 24 10.53 1.01 4.84
CA GLU A 24 9.17 1.56 4.94
C GLU A 24 8.59 2.06 3.60
N TYR A 25 9.41 2.13 2.53
CA TYR A 25 8.96 2.36 1.15
C TYR A 25 8.03 1.25 0.63
N GLN A 26 7.99 0.07 1.27
CA GLN A 26 7.17 -1.07 0.86
C GLN A 26 5.68 -0.72 0.75
N ARG A 27 5.18 0.24 1.53
CA ARG A 27 3.78 0.71 1.39
C ARG A 27 3.54 1.33 0.03
N THR A 28 4.51 2.08 -0.50
CA THR A 28 4.45 2.66 -1.85
C THR A 28 4.48 1.58 -2.92
N VAL A 29 5.34 0.57 -2.79
CA VAL A 29 5.40 -0.57 -3.72
C VAL A 29 4.09 -1.36 -3.73
N LYS A 30 3.50 -1.61 -2.55
CA LYS A 30 2.19 -2.27 -2.40
C LYS A 30 1.05 -1.53 -3.08
N ARG A 31 1.12 -0.20 -3.21
CA ARG A 31 0.09 0.59 -3.93
C ARG A 31 -0.06 0.17 -5.38
N VAL A 32 0.98 -0.38 -6.01
CA VAL A 32 0.89 -0.92 -7.38
C VAL A 32 -0.04 -2.12 -7.44
N GLU A 33 0.12 -3.07 -6.52
CA GLU A 33 -0.78 -4.24 -6.42
C GLU A 33 -2.21 -3.81 -6.08
N SER A 34 -2.36 -2.84 -5.18
CA SER A 34 -3.66 -2.25 -4.87
C SER A 34 -4.29 -1.57 -6.09
N GLY A 35 -3.52 -0.85 -6.90
CA GLY A 35 -4.00 -0.22 -8.14
C GLY A 35 -4.53 -1.25 -9.13
N TYR A 36 -3.82 -2.37 -9.31
CA TYR A 36 -4.30 -3.47 -10.14
C TYR A 36 -5.62 -4.07 -9.62
N LYS A 37 -5.73 -4.28 -8.30
CA LYS A 37 -6.96 -4.77 -7.66
C LYS A 37 -8.12 -3.79 -7.82
N LEU A 38 -7.89 -2.50 -7.64
CA LEU A 38 -8.90 -1.44 -7.81
C LEU A 38 -9.47 -1.44 -9.24
N CYS A 39 -8.66 -1.72 -10.26
CA CYS A 39 -9.17 -1.86 -11.63
C CYS A 39 -10.14 -3.05 -11.78
N ASN A 40 -9.88 -4.16 -11.07
CA ASN A 40 -10.80 -5.31 -11.08
C ASN A 40 -12.12 -4.97 -10.37
N GLU A 41 -12.05 -4.32 -9.20
CA GLU A 41 -13.24 -3.89 -8.45
C GLU A 41 -14.07 -2.88 -9.27
N LEU A 42 -13.41 -1.93 -9.93
CA LEU A 42 -14.08 -0.97 -10.82
C LEU A 42 -14.73 -1.68 -12.02
N SER A 43 -14.05 -2.66 -12.62
CA SER A 43 -14.62 -3.46 -13.71
C SER A 43 -15.84 -4.26 -13.27
N LEU A 44 -15.84 -4.77 -12.03
CA LEU A 44 -16.97 -5.49 -11.44
C LEU A 44 -18.14 -4.54 -11.19
N MET A 45 -17.91 -3.38 -10.58
CA MET A 45 -18.95 -2.38 -10.35
C MET A 45 -19.61 -1.92 -11.66
N ILE A 46 -18.83 -1.70 -12.72
CA ILE A 46 -19.37 -1.38 -14.06
C ILE A 46 -20.25 -2.52 -14.59
N GLN A 47 -19.83 -3.78 -14.40
CA GLN A 47 -20.61 -4.94 -14.81
C GLN A 47 -21.96 -5.00 -14.08
N GLU A 48 -21.94 -4.83 -12.77
CA GLU A 48 -23.15 -4.86 -11.94
C GLU A 48 -24.11 -3.74 -12.35
N ARG A 49 -23.59 -2.52 -12.57
CA ARG A 49 -24.39 -1.40 -13.07
C ARG A 49 -25.00 -1.71 -14.44
N ALA A 50 -24.23 -2.26 -15.37
CA ALA A 50 -24.71 -2.62 -16.69
C ALA A 50 -25.83 -3.68 -16.67
N GLU A 51 -25.77 -4.64 -15.74
CA GLU A 51 -26.85 -5.63 -15.57
C GLU A 51 -28.13 -5.00 -15.00
N LEU A 52 -28.04 -3.96 -14.17
CA LEU A 52 -29.23 -3.19 -13.73
C LEU A 52 -29.93 -2.51 -14.92
N GLU A 53 -29.16 -1.84 -15.78
CA GLU A 53 -29.67 -1.18 -16.99
C GLU A 53 -30.36 -2.18 -17.93
N LYS A 54 -29.74 -3.34 -18.13
CA LYS A 54 -30.29 -4.44 -18.92
C LYS A 54 -31.59 -4.99 -18.32
N ALA A 55 -31.64 -5.20 -17.01
CA ALA A 55 -32.82 -5.74 -16.35
C ALA A 55 -34.03 -4.80 -16.52
N TYR A 56 -33.83 -3.50 -16.37
CA TYR A 56 -34.89 -2.51 -16.58
C TYR A 56 -35.35 -2.47 -18.05
N SER A 57 -34.39 -2.43 -18.98
CA SER A 57 -34.67 -2.48 -20.42
C SER A 57 -35.49 -3.71 -20.83
N VAL A 58 -35.12 -4.91 -20.36
CA VAL A 58 -35.82 -6.17 -20.63
C VAL A 58 -37.23 -6.18 -20.02
N ASN A 59 -37.38 -5.65 -18.79
CA ASN A 59 -38.68 -5.58 -18.13
C ASN A 59 -39.64 -4.64 -18.86
N LEU A 60 -39.18 -3.48 -19.32
CA LEU A 60 -39.98 -2.55 -20.12
C LEU A 60 -40.41 -3.17 -21.45
N LYS A 61 -39.50 -3.85 -22.16
CA LYS A 61 -39.83 -4.57 -23.40
C LYS A 61 -40.87 -5.66 -23.18
N ARG A 62 -40.72 -6.46 -22.12
CA ARG A 62 -41.70 -7.50 -21.76
C ARG A 62 -43.06 -6.90 -21.42
N TRP A 63 -43.07 -5.80 -20.65
CA TRP A 63 -44.30 -5.11 -20.28
C TRP A 63 -45.01 -4.52 -21.50
N SER A 64 -44.29 -3.81 -22.38
CA SER A 64 -44.84 -3.26 -23.63
C SER A 64 -45.43 -4.36 -24.50
N ALA A 65 -44.67 -5.44 -24.77
CA ALA A 65 -45.12 -6.54 -25.62
C ALA A 65 -46.41 -7.21 -25.12
N ARG A 66 -46.54 -7.39 -23.79
CA ARG A 66 -47.76 -7.93 -23.18
C ARG A 66 -48.98 -7.04 -23.45
N TRP A 67 -48.85 -5.73 -23.24
CA TRP A 67 -49.99 -4.82 -23.38
C TRP A 67 -50.33 -4.51 -24.83
N LEU A 68 -49.34 -4.48 -25.72
CA LEU A 68 -49.58 -4.44 -27.16
C LEU A 68 -50.35 -5.67 -27.62
N SER A 69 -49.94 -6.87 -27.20
CA SER A 69 -50.68 -8.11 -27.53
C SER A 69 -52.11 -8.11 -26.98
N PHE A 70 -52.35 -7.54 -25.80
CA PHE A 70 -53.71 -7.36 -25.27
C PHE A 70 -54.53 -6.39 -26.14
N LEU A 71 -53.96 -5.25 -26.52
CA LEU A 71 -54.63 -4.25 -27.36
C LEU A 71 -54.94 -4.80 -28.77
N ASP A 72 -54.10 -5.70 -29.28
CA ASP A 72 -54.31 -6.35 -30.56
C ASP A 72 -55.42 -7.43 -30.51
N SER A 73 -55.95 -7.78 -29.33
CA SER A 73 -57.13 -8.64 -29.21
C SER A 73 -58.43 -7.94 -29.64
N GLY A 74 -58.40 -6.62 -29.88
CA GLY A 74 -59.54 -5.84 -30.37
C GLY A 74 -60.59 -5.43 -29.32
N LEU A 75 -60.31 -5.62 -28.04
CA LEU A 75 -61.22 -5.25 -26.94
C LEU A 75 -61.39 -3.74 -26.76
N GLU A 76 -60.36 -2.95 -27.08
CA GLU A 76 -60.35 -1.48 -27.01
C GLU A 76 -59.97 -0.91 -28.38
N TYR A 77 -60.64 0.17 -28.80
CA TYR A 77 -60.47 0.75 -30.15
C TYR A 77 -60.55 2.28 -30.14
N GLY A 78 -60.34 2.88 -31.31
CA GLY A 78 -60.39 4.34 -31.46
C GLY A 78 -59.25 5.07 -30.76
N THR A 79 -59.50 6.30 -30.33
CA THR A 79 -58.47 7.19 -29.76
C THR A 79 -57.96 6.74 -28.39
N GLY A 80 -58.78 6.04 -27.60
CA GLY A 80 -58.38 5.45 -26.32
C GLY A 80 -57.29 4.39 -26.49
N ALA A 81 -57.49 3.46 -27.43
CA ALA A 81 -56.48 2.47 -27.81
C ALA A 81 -55.17 3.12 -28.27
N LEU A 82 -55.26 4.21 -29.05
CA LEU A 82 -54.07 4.92 -29.54
C LEU A 82 -53.26 5.55 -28.41
N ALA A 83 -53.92 6.16 -27.42
CA ALA A 83 -53.23 6.70 -26.24
C ALA A 83 -52.49 5.59 -25.47
N TRP A 84 -53.12 4.43 -25.30
CA TRP A 84 -52.52 3.31 -24.59
C TRP A 84 -51.35 2.67 -25.36
N LYS A 85 -51.48 2.52 -26.69
CA LYS A 85 -50.35 2.15 -27.57
C LYS A 85 -49.22 3.18 -27.51
N GLY A 86 -49.53 4.46 -27.30
CA GLY A 86 -48.56 5.53 -27.05
C GLY A 86 -47.67 5.26 -25.83
N LEU A 87 -48.26 4.83 -24.70
CA LEU A 87 -47.50 4.45 -23.50
C LEU A 87 -46.56 3.27 -23.74
N CYS A 88 -47.00 2.28 -24.53
CA CYS A 88 -46.16 1.12 -24.87
C CYS A 88 -44.94 1.54 -25.73
N ARG A 89 -45.14 2.45 -26.71
CA ARG A 89 -44.06 2.99 -27.55
C ARG A 89 -43.06 3.83 -26.75
N GLU A 90 -43.54 4.59 -25.77
CA GLU A 90 -42.69 5.34 -24.85
C GLU A 90 -41.80 4.38 -24.04
N ALA A 91 -42.38 3.31 -23.48
CA ALA A 91 -41.62 2.30 -22.74
C ALA A 91 -40.57 1.58 -23.61
N GLU A 92 -40.86 1.33 -24.88
CA GLU A 92 -39.89 0.78 -25.84
C GLU A 92 -38.73 1.76 -26.12
N THR A 93 -39.03 3.05 -26.22
CA THR A 93 -38.04 4.10 -26.42
C THR A 93 -37.10 4.18 -25.20
N ILE A 94 -37.65 4.18 -23.99
CA ILE A 94 -36.86 4.12 -22.74
C ILE A 94 -36.05 2.83 -22.67
N SER A 95 -36.65 1.68 -22.99
CA SER A 95 -35.93 0.40 -23.01
C SER A 95 -34.71 0.43 -23.93
N ASN A 96 -34.83 1.03 -25.12
CA ASN A 96 -33.71 1.17 -26.06
C ASN A 96 -32.64 2.15 -25.55
N ALA A 97 -33.03 3.23 -24.87
CA ALA A 97 -32.09 4.14 -24.23
C ALA A 97 -31.27 3.43 -23.14
N HIS A 98 -31.92 2.70 -22.23
CA HIS A 98 -31.23 1.90 -21.20
C HIS A 98 -30.34 0.81 -21.80
N GLN A 99 -30.78 0.16 -22.88
CA GLN A 99 -29.94 -0.81 -23.59
C GLN A 99 -28.67 -0.15 -24.17
N SER A 100 -28.79 1.09 -24.66
CA SER A 100 -27.65 1.86 -25.18
C SER A 100 -26.66 2.21 -24.07
N VAL A 101 -27.16 2.63 -22.89
CA VAL A 101 -26.32 2.87 -21.71
C VAL A 101 -25.59 1.59 -21.28
N ARG A 102 -26.28 0.45 -21.23
CA ARG A 102 -25.66 -0.85 -20.94
C ARG A 102 -24.53 -1.17 -21.92
N ASN A 103 -24.76 -0.95 -23.22
CA ASN A 103 -23.76 -1.23 -24.25
C ASN A 103 -22.55 -0.31 -24.10
N LEU A 104 -22.75 0.99 -23.87
CA LEU A 104 -21.66 1.94 -23.60
C LEU A 104 -20.81 1.50 -22.39
N LEU A 105 -21.46 1.09 -21.30
CA LEU A 105 -20.77 0.64 -20.09
C LEU A 105 -19.88 -0.58 -20.34
N ILE A 106 -20.36 -1.57 -21.11
CA ILE A 106 -19.61 -2.82 -21.34
C ILE A 106 -18.61 -2.68 -22.49
N ASP A 107 -19.08 -2.19 -23.63
CA ASP A 107 -18.36 -2.30 -24.88
C ASP A 107 -17.27 -1.23 -25.00
N GLU A 108 -17.50 -0.03 -24.43
CA GLU A 108 -16.52 1.05 -24.44
C GLU A 108 -15.81 1.18 -23.09
N ILE A 109 -16.54 1.42 -22.01
CA ILE A 109 -15.92 1.79 -20.71
C ILE A 109 -15.21 0.59 -20.09
N GLN A 110 -15.88 -0.56 -19.96
CA GLN A 110 -15.27 -1.73 -19.34
C GLN A 110 -14.14 -2.31 -20.21
N THR A 111 -14.33 -2.36 -21.52
CA THR A 111 -13.27 -2.74 -22.48
C THR A 111 -12.07 -1.81 -22.38
N GLY A 112 -12.29 -0.50 -22.36
CA GLY A 112 -11.24 0.51 -22.22
C GLY A 112 -10.47 0.36 -20.91
N LEU A 113 -11.16 0.14 -19.79
CA LEU A 113 -10.53 -0.14 -18.50
C LEU A 113 -9.66 -1.39 -18.52
N LYS A 114 -10.16 -2.49 -19.10
CA LYS A 114 -9.42 -3.75 -19.23
C LYS A 114 -8.19 -3.59 -20.13
N HIS A 115 -8.31 -2.82 -21.20
CA HIS A 115 -7.18 -2.50 -22.08
C HIS A 115 -6.11 -1.70 -21.34
N TRP A 116 -6.50 -0.60 -20.70
CA TRP A 116 -5.61 0.23 -19.88
C TRP A 116 -4.91 -0.59 -18.79
N GLN A 117 -5.65 -1.43 -18.07
CA GLN A 117 -5.08 -2.29 -17.03
C GLN A 117 -4.01 -3.23 -17.60
N LYS A 118 -4.23 -3.81 -18.79
CA LYS A 118 -3.28 -4.71 -19.45
C LYS A 118 -2.00 -3.99 -19.90
N GLU A 119 -2.11 -2.73 -20.33
CA GLU A 119 -0.95 -1.92 -20.75
C GLU A 119 -0.11 -1.42 -19.57
N HIS A 120 -0.71 -1.25 -18.39
CA HIS A 120 -0.02 -0.67 -17.24
C HIS A 120 0.42 -1.70 -16.18
N PHE A 121 -0.14 -2.90 -16.19
CA PHE A 121 0.17 -3.95 -15.21
C PHE A 121 0.54 -5.26 -15.89
N HIS A 122 1.82 -5.62 -15.83
CA HIS A 122 2.32 -6.82 -16.49
C HIS A 122 2.60 -7.91 -15.47
N LYS A 123 1.82 -9.00 -15.52
CA LYS A 123 2.07 -10.17 -14.67
C LYS A 123 3.32 -10.94 -15.13
N THR A 124 4.07 -11.47 -14.17
CA THR A 124 5.13 -12.42 -14.46
C THR A 124 4.55 -13.75 -14.96
N PRO A 125 5.21 -14.42 -15.93
CA PRO A 125 4.71 -15.67 -16.49
C PRO A 125 4.81 -16.86 -15.52
N LEU A 126 5.72 -16.80 -14.54
CA LEU A 126 5.91 -17.86 -13.55
C LEU A 126 4.98 -17.70 -12.33
N PRO A 127 4.40 -18.78 -11.80
CA PRO A 127 3.68 -18.78 -10.53
C PRO A 127 4.62 -18.61 -9.31
N PRO A 128 4.21 -17.89 -8.25
CA PRO A 128 3.01 -17.07 -8.15
C PRO A 128 3.11 -15.81 -9.03
N GLN A 129 2.02 -15.49 -9.73
CA GLN A 129 1.96 -14.32 -10.60
C GLN A 129 2.07 -13.04 -9.78
N THR A 130 3.08 -12.23 -10.09
CA THR A 130 3.36 -10.94 -9.44
C THR A 130 3.48 -9.87 -10.52
N LEU A 131 3.26 -8.61 -10.17
CA LEU A 131 3.40 -7.50 -11.11
C LEU A 131 4.88 -7.18 -11.32
N LYS A 132 5.30 -7.07 -12.59
CA LYS A 132 6.67 -6.70 -12.96
C LYS A 132 7.02 -5.32 -12.42
N GLU A 133 6.06 -4.39 -12.45
CA GLU A 133 6.20 -3.02 -11.97
C GLU A 133 6.49 -2.99 -10.46
N SER A 134 5.77 -3.80 -9.67
CA SER A 134 6.03 -3.92 -8.22
C SER A 134 7.45 -4.44 -7.95
N LYS A 135 7.92 -5.44 -8.70
CA LYS A 135 9.29 -5.97 -8.57
C LYS A 135 10.34 -4.94 -8.93
N LEU A 136 10.12 -4.19 -10.02
CA LEU A 136 11.02 -3.13 -10.46
C LEU A 136 11.17 -2.05 -9.38
N PHE A 137 10.06 -1.56 -8.84
CA PHE A 137 10.12 -0.53 -7.78
C PHE A 137 10.75 -1.04 -6.50
N GLU A 138 10.51 -2.29 -6.09
CA GLU A 138 11.19 -2.89 -4.93
C GLU A 138 12.72 -2.88 -5.16
N GLN A 139 13.17 -3.31 -6.33
CA GLN A 139 14.59 -3.32 -6.69
C GLN A 139 15.20 -1.91 -6.69
N ASP A 140 14.50 -0.93 -7.27
CA ASP A 140 14.97 0.46 -7.35
C ASP A 140 15.09 1.08 -5.95
N PHE A 141 14.10 0.85 -5.08
CA PHE A 141 14.16 1.31 -3.69
C PHE A 141 15.27 0.62 -2.90
N GLU A 142 15.44 -0.70 -3.04
CA GLU A 142 16.53 -1.43 -2.39
C GLU A 142 17.88 -0.89 -2.84
N GLN A 143 18.07 -0.64 -4.14
CA GLN A 143 19.30 -0.10 -4.70
C GLN A 143 19.58 1.31 -4.19
N ALA A 144 18.59 2.19 -4.18
CA ALA A 144 18.72 3.56 -3.69
C ALA A 144 19.00 3.61 -2.17
N GLN A 145 18.37 2.74 -1.38
CA GLN A 145 18.51 2.74 0.08
C GLN A 145 19.78 2.02 0.57
N LYS A 146 20.36 1.11 -0.22
CA LYS A 146 21.50 0.26 0.17
C LYS A 146 22.70 1.02 0.76
N PRO A 147 23.20 2.13 0.17
CA PRO A 147 24.34 2.86 0.73
C PRO A 147 24.04 3.45 2.11
N TRP A 148 22.84 4.04 2.26
CA TRP A 148 22.39 4.64 3.51
C TRP A 148 22.14 3.57 4.58
N ALA A 149 21.45 2.49 4.25
CA ALA A 149 21.21 1.37 5.16
C ALA A 149 22.53 0.77 5.69
N LYS A 150 23.56 0.68 4.84
CA LYS A 150 24.90 0.24 5.25
C LYS A 150 25.54 1.20 6.26
N ARG A 151 25.43 2.51 6.05
CA ARG A 151 25.96 3.53 6.97
C ARG A 151 25.18 3.55 8.29
N LEU A 152 23.85 3.53 8.23
CA LEU A 152 22.98 3.48 9.40
C LEU A 152 23.27 2.26 10.26
N LYS A 153 23.49 1.08 9.65
CA LYS A 153 23.87 -0.14 10.38
C LYS A 153 25.19 0.04 11.13
N LYS A 154 26.20 0.65 10.50
CA LYS A 154 27.48 0.96 11.16
C LYS A 154 27.32 1.96 12.30
N MET A 155 26.62 3.07 12.07
CA MET A 155 26.36 4.08 13.11
C MET A 155 25.60 3.48 14.30
N THR A 156 24.59 2.65 14.04
CA THR A 156 23.83 1.94 15.09
C THR A 156 24.72 1.00 15.89
N GLN A 157 25.66 0.31 15.24
CA GLN A 157 26.63 -0.55 15.94
C GLN A 157 27.61 0.29 16.77
N CYS A 158 28.22 1.33 16.20
CA CYS A 158 29.13 2.22 16.92
C CYS A 158 28.44 2.87 18.14
N LYS A 159 27.15 3.24 18.03
CA LYS A 159 26.36 3.75 19.14
C LYS A 159 26.19 2.71 20.25
N LYS A 160 25.93 1.45 19.91
CA LYS A 160 25.86 0.35 20.89
C LYS A 160 27.20 0.14 21.58
N ASP A 161 28.28 0.06 20.81
CA ASP A 161 29.63 -0.14 21.31
C ASP A 161 30.07 1.01 22.23
N PHE A 162 29.74 2.26 21.86
CA PHE A 162 29.95 3.45 22.67
C PHE A 162 29.25 3.34 24.03
N HIS A 163 27.94 3.05 24.04
CA HIS A 163 27.19 2.89 25.30
C HIS A 163 27.71 1.74 26.15
N GLN A 164 28.15 0.64 25.53
CA GLN A 164 28.75 -0.49 26.24
C GLN A 164 30.10 -0.09 26.85
N ALA A 165 30.95 0.64 26.12
CA ALA A 165 32.21 1.15 26.64
C ALA A 165 31.99 2.11 27.82
N CYS A 166 31.04 3.05 27.74
CA CYS A 166 30.69 3.94 28.85
C CYS A 166 30.14 3.20 30.08
N LYS A 167 29.47 2.04 29.90
CA LYS A 167 29.02 1.20 31.01
C LYS A 167 30.21 0.46 31.64
N MET A 168 31.10 -0.07 30.81
CA MET A 168 32.30 -0.79 31.26
C MET A 168 33.28 0.15 31.97
N GLU A 169 33.51 1.35 31.44
CA GLU A 169 34.35 2.38 32.05
C GLU A 169 33.89 2.69 33.48
N ARG A 170 32.60 2.96 33.67
CA ARG A 170 32.03 3.20 35.02
C ARG A 170 32.23 2.02 35.96
N SER A 171 32.09 0.79 35.46
CA SER A 171 32.32 -0.41 36.28
C SER A 171 33.81 -0.55 36.67
N LEU A 172 34.72 -0.32 35.73
CA LEU A 172 36.16 -0.41 35.97
C LEU A 172 36.66 0.73 36.88
N GLN A 173 36.11 1.93 36.77
CA GLN A 173 36.41 3.05 37.68
C GLN A 173 36.08 2.69 39.13
N VAL A 174 34.95 2.01 39.36
CA VAL A 174 34.58 1.53 40.71
C VAL A 174 35.55 0.43 41.18
N GLN A 175 35.97 -0.49 40.29
CA GLN A 175 36.95 -1.53 40.64
C GLN A 175 38.31 -0.93 41.02
N VAL A 176 38.83 0.01 40.22
CA VAL A 176 40.07 0.73 40.51
C VAL A 176 39.98 1.48 41.85
N GLN A 177 38.84 2.13 42.13
CA GLN A 177 38.64 2.82 43.39
C GLN A 177 38.68 1.84 44.57
N ASN A 178 38.01 0.70 44.45
CA ASN A 178 38.01 -0.34 45.47
C ASN A 178 39.40 -0.96 45.68
N ALA A 179 40.14 -1.24 44.58
CA ALA A 179 41.49 -1.80 44.61
C ALA A 179 42.53 -0.82 45.19
N LYS A 180 42.34 0.49 45.03
CA LYS A 180 43.16 1.52 45.69
C LYS A 180 42.94 1.59 47.20
N THR A 181 41.74 1.23 47.65
CA THR A 181 41.39 1.20 49.08
C THR A 181 41.67 -0.14 49.75
N ASP A 182 42.06 -1.18 49.00
CA ASP A 182 42.36 -2.52 49.52
C ASP A 182 43.82 -2.58 50.05
N PRO A 183 44.04 -2.81 51.35
CA PRO A 183 45.39 -2.92 51.92
C PRO A 183 46.18 -4.15 51.45
N SER A 184 45.53 -5.12 50.80
CA SER A 184 46.14 -6.35 50.29
C SER A 184 46.49 -6.31 48.79
N GLY A 185 46.13 -5.22 48.09
CA GLY A 185 46.33 -5.08 46.65
C GLY A 185 47.80 -4.91 46.24
N THR A 186 48.21 -5.63 45.20
CA THR A 186 49.56 -5.48 44.64
C THR A 186 49.63 -4.34 43.61
N PRO A 187 50.79 -3.65 43.45
CA PRO A 187 50.96 -2.60 42.45
C PRO A 187 50.68 -3.05 41.01
N GLU A 188 50.91 -4.34 40.73
CA GLU A 188 50.69 -4.94 39.41
C GLU A 188 49.19 -5.09 39.08
N GLN A 189 48.36 -5.43 40.08
CA GLN A 189 46.90 -5.49 39.93
C GLN A 189 46.30 -4.10 39.65
N GLN A 190 46.76 -3.07 40.37
CA GLN A 190 46.30 -1.69 40.15
C GLN A 190 46.67 -1.17 38.75
N ALA A 191 47.87 -1.49 38.25
CA ALA A 191 48.31 -1.11 36.92
C ALA A 191 47.53 -1.81 35.78
N ASP A 192 47.11 -3.07 35.98
CA ASP A 192 46.30 -3.80 35.02
C ASP A 192 44.87 -3.24 34.91
N GLU A 193 44.27 -2.87 36.04
CA GLU A 193 42.95 -2.22 36.07
C GLU A 193 42.99 -0.82 35.41
N ASP A 194 44.01 -0.01 35.69
CA ASP A 194 44.20 1.30 35.05
C ASP A 194 44.41 1.18 33.52
N ARG A 195 45.11 0.13 33.06
CA ARG A 195 45.23 -0.18 31.61
C ARG A 195 43.89 -0.50 30.97
N LYS A 196 43.04 -1.28 31.65
CA LYS A 196 41.68 -1.62 31.15
C LYS A 196 40.80 -0.38 31.04
N VAL A 197 40.87 0.54 32.01
CA VAL A 197 40.16 1.83 31.95
C VAL A 197 40.62 2.65 30.73
N SER A 198 41.94 2.80 30.54
CA SER A 198 42.51 3.57 29.43
C SER A 198 42.13 3.01 28.04
N SER A 199 42.15 1.67 27.91
CA SER A 199 41.71 0.99 26.68
C SER A 199 40.23 1.25 26.37
N THR A 200 39.36 1.17 27.38
CA THR A 200 37.92 1.39 27.25
C THR A 200 37.61 2.84 26.85
N ASN A 201 38.35 3.82 27.39
CA ASN A 201 38.21 5.23 27.03
C ASN A 201 38.57 5.52 25.58
N ARG A 202 39.60 4.84 25.04
CA ARG A 202 39.96 4.97 23.61
C ARG A 202 38.85 4.46 22.71
N ILE A 203 38.20 3.35 23.07
CA ILE A 203 37.06 2.80 22.31
C ILE A 203 35.90 3.79 22.34
N SER A 204 35.56 4.31 23.52
CA SER A 204 34.49 5.31 23.71
C SER A 204 34.70 6.55 22.83
N LEU A 205 35.91 7.14 22.86
CA LEU A 205 36.27 8.31 22.04
C LEU A 205 36.19 8.03 20.53
N THR A 206 36.67 6.85 20.10
CA THR A 206 36.67 6.46 18.69
C THR A 206 35.24 6.27 18.18
N CYS A 207 34.38 5.62 18.95
CA CYS A 207 32.97 5.46 18.60
C CYS A 207 32.22 6.79 18.61
N TYR A 208 32.49 7.69 19.56
CA TYR A 208 31.88 9.02 19.60
C TYR A 208 32.21 9.85 18.34
N LEU A 209 33.49 9.89 17.95
CA LEU A 209 33.91 10.59 16.73
C LEU A 209 33.26 9.98 15.48
N LEU A 210 33.15 8.65 15.39
CA LEU A 210 32.47 8.00 14.26
C LEU A 210 30.98 8.34 14.20
N ILE A 211 30.30 8.50 15.34
CA ILE A 211 28.88 8.85 15.39
C ILE A 211 28.65 10.32 14.96
N VAL A 212 29.52 11.24 15.39
CA VAL A 212 29.39 12.67 15.08
C VAL A 212 29.70 12.98 13.61
N TRP A 213 30.57 12.18 12.98
CA TRP A 213 31.02 12.39 11.59
C TRP A 213 30.24 11.59 10.53
N THR A 214 29.21 10.83 10.91
CA THR A 214 28.32 10.07 9.99
C THR A 214 26.94 10.69 9.85
#